data_AF-A0AA35XU39-F1
#
_entry.id   AF-A0AA35XU39-F1
#
_cell.length_a   1.000
_cell.length_b   1.000
_cell.length_c   1.000
_cell.angle_alpha   90.00
_cell.angle_beta   90.00
_cell.angle_gamma   90.00
#
_symmetry.space_group_name_H-M   'P 1'
#
loop_
_entity.id
_entity.type
_entity.pdbx_description
1 polymer ?
#
loop_
_entity_poly.entity_id
_entity_poly.type
_entity_poly.pdbx_seq_one_letter_code
_entity_poly.pdbx_strand_id
1 'polypeptide(L)'
;MASENTFLPADLVETDPLLGVLRLAALSAGSDGPPDDATLDLMFERMPAGRIDDELSAAAWRELARGLMGQRPSNMLVALSGCGALGRVLPEVAALFGVPQIADDPPQVDIGQHLLRVLDEAARCNAPLPVRFAALVMHVGKSDSPPEHLPVHYRHVERGRPRIDALCQRFGVPEACRELALLALSECERVHRVTEVRAGPIAAMLERVGAFDRPDRFGQLLMLCACDYRAYRGHAAGEYPKAALLRTALSACAGVEQTHGSPGAEELQEARAAAIARVFRSERWSSPGT
;
A
#
# COMPACT_ATOMS: atom_id res chain seq x y z
N MET A 1 55.97 5.18 -21.15
CA MET A 1 54.61 5.42 -21.69
C MET A 1 53.81 4.14 -21.51
N ALA A 2 52.51 4.30 -21.20
CA ALA A 2 51.55 3.29 -20.77
C ALA A 2 51.62 2.94 -19.26
N SER A 3 51.05 3.83 -18.45
CA SER A 3 50.53 3.54 -17.11
C SER A 3 49.18 2.83 -17.26
N GLU A 4 49.10 1.56 -16.90
CA GLU A 4 47.82 0.88 -16.65
C GLU A 4 47.24 1.44 -15.35
N ASN A 5 46.26 2.34 -15.51
CA ASN A 5 45.48 2.85 -14.40
C ASN A 5 44.38 1.83 -14.11
N THR A 6 44.67 0.87 -13.23
CA THR A 6 43.65 -0.01 -12.65
C THR A 6 42.71 0.83 -11.81
N PHE A 7 41.59 1.24 -12.39
CA PHE A 7 40.42 1.70 -11.65
C PHE A 7 39.94 0.54 -10.76
N LEU A 8 40.41 0.52 -9.51
CA LEU A 8 39.62 -0.05 -8.43
C LEU A 8 38.44 0.92 -8.21
N PRO A 9 37.17 0.51 -8.38
CA PRO A 9 36.06 1.37 -8.02
C PRO A 9 36.13 1.63 -6.52
N ALA A 10 36.07 2.90 -6.13
CA ALA A 10 36.01 3.37 -4.76
C ALA A 10 34.69 2.98 -4.03
N ASP A 11 33.92 2.02 -4.56
CA ASP A 11 32.50 1.79 -4.26
C ASP A 11 32.24 1.06 -2.94
N LEU A 12 33.26 0.85 -2.10
CA LEU A 12 33.14 0.07 -0.84
C LEU A 12 33.84 0.71 0.37
N VAL A 13 34.27 1.98 0.29
CA VAL A 13 34.94 2.71 1.37
C VAL A 13 34.32 4.12 1.41
N GLU A 14 33.42 4.53 2.29
CA GLU A 14 32.95 4.10 3.60
C GLU A 14 31.40 4.00 3.54
N THR A 15 30.79 2.92 4.04
CA THR A 15 29.32 2.89 4.13
C THR A 15 28.86 3.94 5.13
N ASP A 16 28.08 4.92 4.68
CA ASP A 16 27.31 5.78 5.56
C ASP A 16 26.64 4.91 6.65
N PRO A 17 26.85 5.22 7.95
CA PRO A 17 26.38 4.36 9.03
C PRO A 17 24.86 4.12 9.01
N LEU A 18 24.06 5.10 8.58
CA LEU A 18 22.61 4.96 8.48
C LEU A 18 22.23 4.05 7.31
N LEU A 19 22.92 4.14 6.17
CA LEU A 19 22.76 3.20 5.07
C LEU A 19 23.17 1.78 5.46
N GLY A 20 24.22 1.63 6.29
CA GLY A 20 24.63 0.35 6.87
C GLY A 20 23.53 -0.28 7.73
N VAL A 21 22.94 0.50 8.64
CA VAL A 21 21.80 0.07 9.46
C VAL A 21 20.60 -0.31 8.60
N LEU A 22 20.28 0.48 7.58
CA LEU A 22 19.17 0.19 6.67
C LEU A 22 19.40 -1.10 5.86
N ARG A 23 20.64 -1.37 5.42
CA ARG A 23 21.00 -2.62 4.75
C ARG A 23 20.84 -3.82 5.67
N LEU A 24 21.29 -3.72 6.93
CA LEU A 24 21.08 -4.78 7.92
C LEU A 24 19.59 -5.04 8.16
N ALA A 25 18.79 -3.99 8.29
CA ALA A 25 17.34 -4.12 8.41
C ALA A 25 16.71 -4.79 7.18
N ALA A 26 17.13 -4.41 5.97
CA ALA A 26 16.65 -5.03 4.73
C ALA A 26 17.01 -6.52 4.65
N LEU A 27 18.18 -6.93 5.16
CA LEU A 27 18.58 -8.34 5.25
C LEU A 27 17.69 -9.12 6.23
N SER A 28 17.25 -8.52 7.34
CA SER A 28 16.35 -9.17 8.31
C SER A 28 15.00 -9.59 7.68
N ALA A 29 14.58 -8.94 6.57
CA ALA A 29 13.38 -9.32 5.84
C ALA A 29 13.49 -10.69 5.13
N GLY A 30 14.69 -11.26 5.02
CA GLY A 30 14.93 -12.60 4.48
C GLY A 30 14.85 -13.73 5.53
N SER A 31 14.74 -13.41 6.81
CA SER A 31 14.74 -14.38 7.91
C SER A 31 13.32 -14.85 8.27
N ASP A 32 13.21 -16.06 8.81
CA ASP A 32 11.94 -16.65 9.26
C ASP A 32 11.31 -15.88 10.44
N GLY A 33 12.14 -15.24 11.28
CA GLY A 33 11.72 -14.52 12.48
C GLY A 33 12.37 -13.14 12.61
N PRO A 34 11.90 -12.30 13.56
CA PRO A 34 12.47 -10.98 13.80
C PRO A 34 13.94 -11.08 14.25
N PRO A 35 14.72 -10.01 14.10
CA PRO A 35 16.08 -9.96 14.64
C PRO A 35 16.07 -10.16 16.17
N ASP A 36 17.11 -10.80 16.69
CA ASP A 36 17.31 -10.96 18.13
C ASP A 36 17.87 -9.69 18.78
N ASP A 37 17.81 -9.64 20.11
CA ASP A 37 18.24 -8.48 20.90
C ASP A 37 19.72 -8.12 20.63
N ALA A 38 20.58 -9.13 20.48
CA ALA A 38 21.99 -8.90 20.17
C ALA A 38 22.21 -8.22 18.81
N THR A 39 21.42 -8.58 17.80
CA THR A 39 21.44 -7.92 16.48
C THR A 39 20.92 -6.48 16.59
N LEU A 40 19.85 -6.26 17.35
CA LEU A 40 19.27 -4.93 17.56
C LEU A 40 20.23 -3.99 18.29
N ASP A 41 20.87 -4.46 19.36
CA ASP A 41 21.87 -3.72 20.13
C ASP A 41 23.04 -3.29 19.24
N LEU A 42 23.54 -4.24 18.42
CA LEU A 42 24.61 -3.97 17.47
C LEU A 42 24.22 -2.94 16.40
N MET A 43 22.97 -2.95 15.94
CA MET A 43 22.45 -1.95 15.01
C MET A 43 22.27 -0.59 15.69
N PHE A 44 21.83 -0.58 16.96
CA PHE A 44 21.65 0.62 17.76
C PHE A 44 23.00 1.34 18.03
N GLU A 45 24.04 0.59 18.41
CA GLU A 45 25.39 1.14 18.63
C GLU A 45 25.98 1.82 17.39
N ARG A 46 25.54 1.39 16.20
CA ARG A 46 25.98 1.95 14.90
C ARG A 46 25.11 3.09 14.40
N MET A 47 24.05 3.46 15.12
CA MET A 47 23.06 4.42 14.67
C MET A 47 23.63 5.86 14.71
N PRO A 48 23.88 6.53 13.55
CA PRO A 48 24.33 7.91 13.55
C PRO A 48 23.26 8.91 14.00
N ALA A 49 23.68 10.14 14.29
CA ALA A 49 22.78 11.26 14.61
C ALA A 49 22.02 11.83 13.41
N GLY A 50 22.39 11.50 12.17
CA GLY A 50 21.81 12.03 10.93
C GLY A 50 20.46 11.44 10.50
N ARG A 51 20.00 11.89 9.33
CA ARG A 51 18.83 11.42 8.58
C ARG A 51 19.27 11.13 7.14
N ILE A 52 18.41 10.49 6.35
CA ILE A 52 18.66 10.32 4.90
C ILE A 52 18.62 11.72 4.25
N ASP A 53 19.72 12.09 3.61
CA ASP A 53 19.84 13.26 2.75
C ASP A 53 19.77 12.89 1.26
N ASP A 54 19.84 13.89 0.39
CA ASP A 54 19.70 13.72 -1.06
C ASP A 54 20.77 12.79 -1.67
N GLU A 55 21.98 12.74 -1.10
CA GLU A 55 23.07 11.88 -1.58
C GLU A 55 22.80 10.40 -1.28
N LEU A 56 22.17 10.12 -0.14
CA LEU A 56 21.84 8.76 0.30
C LEU A 56 20.52 8.24 -0.25
N SER A 57 19.62 9.11 -0.70
CA SER A 57 18.25 8.79 -1.10
C SER A 57 18.12 7.59 -2.05
N ALA A 58 18.88 7.57 -3.14
CA ALA A 58 18.81 6.49 -4.13
C ALA A 58 19.35 5.16 -3.57
N ALA A 59 20.40 5.21 -2.74
CA ALA A 59 20.93 4.03 -2.09
C ALA A 59 19.96 3.49 -1.03
N ALA A 60 19.37 4.38 -0.23
CA ALA A 60 18.38 4.05 0.77
C ALA A 60 17.12 3.42 0.15
N TRP A 61 16.65 3.97 -0.98
CA TRP A 61 15.53 3.37 -1.71
C TRP A 61 15.82 1.94 -2.15
N ARG A 62 17.02 1.66 -2.68
CA ARG A 62 17.39 0.29 -3.09
C ARG A 62 17.30 -0.71 -1.94
N GLU A 63 17.75 -0.29 -0.75
CA GLU A 63 17.69 -1.12 0.46
C GLU A 63 16.24 -1.28 0.96
N LEU A 64 15.45 -0.20 0.99
CA LEU A 64 14.02 -0.25 1.33
C LEU A 64 13.23 -1.17 0.38
N ALA A 65 13.44 -1.03 -0.93
CA ALA A 65 12.79 -1.86 -1.93
C ALA A 65 13.20 -3.34 -1.79
N ARG A 66 14.48 -3.61 -1.49
CA ARG A 66 14.96 -4.97 -1.21
C ARG A 66 14.25 -5.57 0.00
N GLY A 67 14.18 -4.85 1.12
CA GLY A 67 13.50 -5.34 2.32
C GLY A 67 11.99 -5.50 2.13
N LEU A 68 11.33 -4.57 1.41
CA LEU A 68 9.92 -4.70 1.03
C LEU A 68 9.67 -5.97 0.19
N MET A 69 10.61 -6.35 -0.67
CA MET A 69 10.52 -7.56 -1.50
C MET A 69 11.02 -8.84 -0.81
N GLY A 70 11.43 -8.75 0.46
CA GLY A 70 11.82 -9.91 1.28
C GLY A 70 10.68 -10.90 1.53
N GLN A 71 11.01 -12.03 2.15
CA GLN A 71 10.05 -13.09 2.50
C GLN A 71 9.14 -12.65 3.66
N ARG A 72 9.69 -11.91 4.63
CA ARG A 72 8.99 -11.36 5.79
C ARG A 72 9.32 -9.88 5.96
N PRO A 73 8.74 -8.99 5.12
CA PRO A 73 9.11 -7.57 5.10
C PRO A 73 8.90 -6.84 6.42
N SER A 74 7.99 -7.33 7.28
CA SER A 74 7.80 -6.77 8.62
C SER A 74 9.09 -6.76 9.45
N ASN A 75 9.98 -7.74 9.29
CA ASN A 75 11.23 -7.82 10.04
C ASN A 75 12.15 -6.62 9.78
N MET A 76 12.13 -6.03 8.57
CA MET A 76 12.88 -4.81 8.30
C MET A 76 12.37 -3.64 9.15
N LEU A 77 11.04 -3.48 9.25
CA LEU A 77 10.45 -2.41 10.07
C LEU A 77 10.64 -2.66 11.57
N VAL A 78 10.57 -3.92 12.01
CA VAL A 78 10.89 -4.32 13.39
C VAL A 78 12.36 -4.01 13.71
N ALA A 79 13.29 -4.35 12.81
CA ALA A 79 14.70 -4.03 12.97
C ALA A 79 14.94 -2.52 13.07
N LEU A 80 14.40 -1.75 12.12
CA LEU A 80 14.51 -0.28 12.13
C LEU A 80 13.88 0.33 13.38
N SER A 81 12.76 -0.20 13.87
CA SER A 81 12.11 0.29 15.09
C SER A 81 12.94 -0.05 16.33
N GLY A 82 13.40 -1.29 16.45
CA GLY A 82 14.16 -1.80 17.60
C GLY A 82 15.50 -1.08 17.79
N CYS A 83 16.17 -0.69 16.69
CA CYS A 83 17.41 0.09 16.77
C CYS A 83 17.19 1.62 16.75
N GLY A 84 15.94 2.11 16.75
CA GLY A 84 15.62 3.54 16.74
C GLY A 84 15.84 4.26 15.40
N ALA A 85 16.08 3.53 14.31
CA ALA A 85 16.29 4.08 12.98
C ALA A 85 14.99 4.44 12.24
N LEU A 86 13.85 3.82 12.58
CA LEU A 86 12.62 3.95 11.80
C LEU A 86 12.15 5.41 11.67
N GLY A 87 12.17 6.18 12.76
CA GLY A 87 11.80 7.60 12.74
C GLY A 87 12.78 8.52 11.98
N ARG A 88 13.98 8.03 11.66
CA ARG A 88 14.98 8.75 10.87
C ARG A 88 14.84 8.45 9.38
N VAL A 89 14.51 7.20 9.02
CA VAL A 89 14.37 6.74 7.63
C VAL A 89 12.95 7.00 7.10
N LEU A 90 11.93 6.60 7.87
CA LEU A 90 10.51 6.65 7.49
C LEU A 90 9.68 7.28 8.64
N PRO A 91 9.90 8.56 8.99
CA PRO A 91 9.13 9.22 10.05
C PRO A 91 7.61 9.13 9.85
N GLU A 92 7.15 9.16 8.59
CA GLU A 92 5.73 9.05 8.23
C GLU A 92 5.14 7.68 8.61
N VAL A 93 5.95 6.62 8.52
CA VAL A 93 5.56 5.24 8.90
C VAL A 93 5.73 5.02 10.39
N ALA A 94 6.81 5.55 10.99
CA ALA A 94 7.04 5.48 12.44
C ALA A 94 5.85 6.05 13.23
N ALA A 95 5.26 7.14 12.74
CA ALA A 95 4.14 7.81 13.37
C ALA A 95 2.80 7.03 13.31
N LEU A 96 2.76 5.87 12.64
CA LEU A 96 1.57 5.00 12.62
C LEU A 96 1.49 4.07 13.83
N PHE A 97 2.62 3.78 14.47
CA PHE A 97 2.65 2.95 15.67
C PHE A 97 2.05 3.72 16.85
N GLY A 98 1.15 3.06 17.57
CA GLY A 98 0.34 3.63 18.65
C GLY A 98 -1.00 4.21 18.20
N VAL A 99 -1.26 4.31 16.89
CA VAL A 99 -2.49 4.93 16.38
C VAL A 99 -3.60 3.88 16.26
N PRO A 100 -4.75 4.05 16.95
CA PRO A 100 -5.84 3.09 16.88
C PRO A 100 -6.65 3.24 15.60
N GLN A 101 -7.12 2.11 15.06
CA GLN A 101 -7.98 2.00 13.88
C GLN A 101 -9.14 1.05 14.20
N ILE A 102 -10.33 1.35 13.70
CA ILE A 102 -11.54 0.53 13.88
C ILE A 102 -11.31 -0.87 13.30
N ALA A 103 -11.74 -1.89 14.04
CA ALA A 103 -11.74 -3.29 13.66
C ALA A 103 -12.98 -3.99 14.24
N ASP A 104 -13.20 -5.26 13.88
CA ASP A 104 -14.35 -6.03 14.38
C ASP A 104 -14.03 -6.68 15.73
N ASP A 105 -13.01 -7.56 15.78
CA ASP A 105 -12.55 -8.22 17.02
C ASP A 105 -11.01 -8.38 17.05
N PRO A 106 -10.28 -7.70 17.97
CA PRO A 106 -10.78 -6.69 18.90
C PRO A 106 -11.37 -5.46 18.16
N PRO A 107 -12.17 -4.61 18.82
CA PRO A 107 -12.85 -3.48 18.17
C PRO A 107 -11.88 -2.39 17.63
N GLN A 108 -10.62 -2.44 18.05
CA GLN A 108 -9.56 -1.56 17.55
C GLN A 108 -8.26 -2.34 17.40
N VAL A 109 -7.46 -1.95 16.40
CA VAL A 109 -6.09 -2.41 16.20
C VAL A 109 -5.14 -1.22 16.11
N ASP A 110 -3.88 -1.45 16.45
CA ASP A 110 -2.80 -0.51 16.16
C ASP A 110 -2.47 -0.51 14.66
N ILE A 111 -2.44 0.66 14.02
CA ILE A 111 -2.18 0.79 12.58
C ILE A 111 -0.77 0.31 12.23
N GLY A 112 0.25 0.65 13.02
CA GLY A 112 1.62 0.21 12.78
C GLY A 112 1.76 -1.31 12.85
N GLN A 113 1.15 -1.94 13.86
CA GLN A 113 1.14 -3.41 13.99
C GLN A 113 0.32 -4.07 12.89
N HIS A 114 -0.79 -3.46 12.47
CA HIS A 114 -1.58 -3.95 11.34
C HIS A 114 -0.80 -3.87 10.04
N LEU A 115 -0.12 -2.75 9.78
CA LEU A 115 0.77 -2.56 8.64
C LEU A 115 1.81 -3.69 8.52
N LEU A 116 2.44 -4.11 9.61
CA LEU A 116 3.39 -5.23 9.60
C LEU A 116 2.74 -6.51 9.05
N ARG A 117 1.50 -6.81 9.47
CA ARG A 117 0.74 -7.97 9.00
C ARG A 117 0.33 -7.84 7.53
N VAL A 118 -0.06 -6.65 7.08
CA VAL A 118 -0.40 -6.40 5.67
C VAL A 118 0.81 -6.64 4.76
N LEU A 119 2.00 -6.18 5.18
CA LEU A 119 3.24 -6.38 4.40
C LEU A 119 3.62 -7.86 4.29
N ASP A 120 3.53 -8.63 5.38
CA ASP A 120 3.80 -10.06 5.35
C ASP A 120 2.75 -10.82 4.52
N GLU A 121 1.48 -10.43 4.59
CA GLU A 121 0.42 -11.00 3.75
C GLU A 121 0.62 -10.68 2.25
N ALA A 122 1.05 -9.46 1.94
CA ALA A 122 1.42 -9.07 0.57
C ALA A 122 2.63 -9.88 0.08
N ALA A 123 3.59 -10.18 0.96
CA ALA A 123 4.71 -11.06 0.63
C ALA A 123 4.26 -12.50 0.35
N ARG A 124 3.40 -13.04 1.21
CA ARG A 124 2.79 -14.37 1.05
C ARG A 124 2.00 -14.51 -0.26
N CYS A 125 1.35 -13.44 -0.70
CA CYS A 125 0.63 -13.38 -1.97
C CYS A 125 1.53 -13.14 -3.19
N ASN A 126 2.86 -13.08 -3.02
CA ASN A 126 3.81 -12.71 -4.06
C ASN A 126 3.46 -11.37 -4.72
N ALA A 127 2.94 -10.42 -3.95
CA ALA A 127 2.54 -9.13 -4.47
C ALA A 127 3.75 -8.34 -5.01
N PRO A 128 3.58 -7.60 -6.12
CA PRO A 128 4.67 -6.84 -6.72
C PRO A 128 5.02 -5.60 -5.88
N LEU A 129 6.20 -5.01 -6.13
CA LEU A 129 6.70 -3.86 -5.37
C LEU A 129 5.70 -2.70 -5.24
N PRO A 130 4.93 -2.29 -6.27
CA PRO A 130 3.90 -1.27 -6.10
C PRO A 130 2.89 -1.59 -5.00
N VAL A 131 2.43 -2.84 -4.89
CA VAL A 131 1.45 -3.25 -3.87
C VAL A 131 2.07 -3.19 -2.48
N ARG A 132 3.30 -3.69 -2.33
CA ARG A 132 4.00 -3.68 -1.03
C ARG A 132 4.36 -2.27 -0.58
N PHE A 133 4.75 -1.40 -1.51
CA PHE A 133 4.95 0.03 -1.22
C PHE A 133 3.64 0.73 -0.86
N ALA A 134 2.56 0.49 -1.60
CA ALA A 134 1.24 1.04 -1.27
C ALA A 134 0.78 0.59 0.13
N ALA A 135 0.97 -0.68 0.48
CA ALA A 135 0.72 -1.18 1.83
C ALA A 135 1.51 -0.40 2.90
N LEU A 136 2.81 -0.14 2.65
CA LEU A 136 3.67 0.62 3.55
C LEU A 136 3.12 2.01 3.90
N VAL A 137 2.51 2.70 2.91
CA VAL A 137 2.25 4.13 3.03
C VAL A 137 0.77 4.54 2.96
N MET A 138 -0.17 3.67 2.60
CA MET A 138 -1.58 4.07 2.37
C MET A 138 -2.29 4.66 3.60
N HIS A 139 -1.73 4.46 4.79
CA HIS A 139 -2.29 4.98 6.05
C HIS A 139 -1.51 6.14 6.66
N VAL A 140 -0.43 6.64 6.06
CA VAL A 140 0.39 7.73 6.66
C VAL A 140 -0.39 9.00 6.97
N GLY A 141 -1.54 9.24 6.32
CA GLY A 141 -2.44 10.35 6.65
C GLY A 141 -3.25 10.20 7.94
N LYS A 142 -3.20 9.02 8.58
CA LYS A 142 -3.88 8.72 9.84
C LYS A 142 -3.03 9.03 11.07
N SER A 143 -1.71 9.17 10.91
CA SER A 143 -0.72 9.24 11.99
C SER A 143 -0.93 10.36 13.01
N ASP A 144 -1.57 11.45 12.61
CA ASP A 144 -1.81 12.66 13.40
C ASP A 144 -3.29 13.01 13.50
N SER A 145 -4.14 11.98 13.49
CA SER A 145 -5.58 12.18 13.64
C SER A 145 -5.89 12.79 15.02
N PRO A 146 -6.75 13.82 15.10
CA PRO A 146 -7.07 14.46 16.37
C PRO A 146 -7.58 13.44 17.40
N PRO A 147 -7.03 13.39 18.63
CA PRO A 147 -7.40 12.40 19.64
C PRO A 147 -8.90 12.33 19.93
N GLU A 148 -9.60 13.46 19.87
CA GLU A 148 -11.05 13.58 20.07
C GLU A 148 -11.90 12.88 19.00
N HIS A 149 -11.30 12.50 17.87
CA HIS A 149 -11.98 11.81 16.78
C HIS A 149 -11.58 10.34 16.66
N LEU A 150 -10.54 9.90 17.37
CA LEU A 150 -10.08 8.53 17.30
C LEU A 150 -11.19 7.56 17.75
N PRO A 151 -11.32 6.39 17.11
CA PRO A 151 -10.50 5.85 16.00
C PRO A 151 -10.98 6.23 14.57
N VAL A 152 -11.74 7.32 14.42
CA VAL A 152 -12.19 7.83 13.11
C VAL A 152 -11.20 8.87 12.56
N HIS A 153 -10.66 8.60 11.36
CA HIS A 153 -9.61 9.42 10.76
C HIS A 153 -10.16 10.37 9.69
N TYR A 154 -10.81 11.46 10.08
CA TYR A 154 -11.30 12.46 9.13
C TYR A 154 -10.15 13.07 8.31
N ARG A 155 -10.42 13.36 7.03
CA ARG A 155 -9.49 14.03 6.10
C ARG A 155 -8.12 13.36 5.97
N HIS A 156 -8.00 12.07 6.32
CA HIS A 156 -6.73 11.34 6.22
C HIS A 156 -6.21 11.27 4.79
N VAL A 157 -7.08 11.25 3.78
CA VAL A 157 -6.69 11.29 2.36
C VAL A 157 -5.97 12.61 2.04
N GLU A 158 -6.51 13.74 2.51
CA GLU A 158 -5.92 15.07 2.28
C GLU A 158 -4.56 15.22 2.97
N ARG A 159 -4.41 14.69 4.19
CA ARG A 159 -3.12 14.68 4.91
C ARG A 159 -2.13 13.66 4.34
N GLY A 160 -2.62 12.53 3.86
CA GLY A 160 -1.79 11.43 3.37
C GLY A 160 -1.12 11.73 2.04
N ARG A 161 -1.82 12.40 1.11
CA ARG A 161 -1.28 12.69 -0.22
C ARG A 161 0.06 13.45 -0.21
N PRO A 162 0.19 14.62 0.47
CA PRO A 162 1.48 15.32 0.51
C PRO A 162 2.59 14.52 1.20
N ARG A 163 2.26 13.63 2.15
CA ARG A 163 3.24 12.74 2.81
C ARG A 163 3.77 11.67 1.86
N ILE A 164 2.88 11.02 1.11
CA ILE A 164 3.27 10.04 0.09
C ILE A 164 4.11 10.72 -1.00
N ASP A 165 3.68 11.89 -1.47
CA ASP A 165 4.41 12.67 -2.48
C ASP A 165 5.82 13.04 -2.00
N ALA A 166 5.94 13.58 -0.77
CA ALA A 166 7.23 13.94 -0.18
C ALA A 166 8.14 12.71 0.02
N LEU A 167 7.59 11.58 0.45
CA LEU A 167 8.35 10.33 0.58
C LEU A 167 8.84 9.82 -0.79
N CYS A 168 7.97 9.87 -1.80
CA CYS A 168 8.33 9.45 -3.15
C CYS A 168 9.43 10.35 -3.74
N GLN A 169 9.32 11.66 -3.53
CA GLN A 169 10.35 12.62 -3.92
C GLN A 169 11.66 12.37 -3.18
N ARG A 170 11.60 12.20 -1.84
CA ARG A 170 12.77 11.94 -1.01
C ARG A 170 13.57 10.75 -1.52
N PHE A 171 12.91 9.64 -1.83
CA PHE A 171 13.59 8.39 -2.20
C PHE A 171 13.73 8.15 -3.70
N GLY A 172 13.14 8.98 -4.56
CA GLY A 172 13.09 8.70 -6.00
C GLY A 172 12.30 7.42 -6.32
N VAL A 173 11.17 7.22 -5.64
CA VAL A 173 10.32 6.03 -5.79
C VAL A 173 9.77 5.93 -7.22
N PRO A 174 9.76 4.74 -7.86
CA PRO A 174 9.17 4.56 -9.18
C PRO A 174 7.71 5.02 -9.26
N GLU A 175 7.34 5.65 -10.36
CA GLU A 175 6.01 6.27 -10.52
C GLU A 175 4.86 5.26 -10.31
N ALA A 176 5.02 4.01 -10.77
CA ALA A 176 4.02 2.96 -10.57
C ALA A 176 3.71 2.68 -9.09
N CYS A 177 4.72 2.75 -8.22
CA CYS A 177 4.55 2.61 -6.76
C CYS A 177 3.78 3.81 -6.19
N ARG A 178 4.16 5.03 -6.60
CA ARG A 178 3.50 6.26 -6.19
C ARG A 178 2.02 6.30 -6.60
N GLU A 179 1.75 6.01 -7.87
CA GLU A 179 0.37 5.99 -8.40
C GLU A 179 -0.52 5.02 -7.65
N LEU A 180 -0.05 3.79 -7.39
CA LEU A 180 -0.82 2.81 -6.66
C LEU A 180 -1.01 3.20 -5.19
N ALA A 181 0.00 3.78 -4.55
CA ALA A 181 -0.09 4.26 -3.17
C ALA A 181 -1.15 5.37 -3.02
N LEU A 182 -1.18 6.34 -3.95
CA LEU A 182 -2.17 7.41 -3.96
C LEU A 182 -3.59 6.91 -4.27
N LEU A 183 -3.71 5.93 -5.17
CA LEU A 183 -4.97 5.26 -5.45
C LEU A 183 -5.49 4.51 -4.20
N ALA A 184 -4.62 3.72 -3.55
CA ALA A 184 -4.93 2.96 -2.34
C ALA A 184 -5.36 3.88 -1.18
N LEU A 185 -4.62 4.97 -0.94
CA LEU A 185 -4.97 5.99 0.05
C LEU A 185 -6.42 6.50 -0.14
N SER A 186 -6.83 6.70 -1.38
CA SER A 186 -8.13 7.31 -1.71
C SER A 186 -9.29 6.30 -1.73
N GLU A 187 -9.00 5.05 -2.10
CA GLU A 187 -10.02 4.08 -2.52
C GLU A 187 -10.11 2.82 -1.66
N CYS A 188 -9.06 2.43 -0.92
CA CYS A 188 -9.05 1.16 -0.19
C CYS A 188 -10.28 1.01 0.73
N GLU A 189 -10.53 2.01 1.59
CA GLU A 189 -11.71 1.98 2.45
C GLU A 189 -13.05 2.01 1.68
N ARG A 190 -13.09 2.64 0.50
CA ARG A 190 -14.30 2.65 -0.34
C ARG A 190 -14.55 1.25 -0.91
N VAL A 191 -13.50 0.55 -1.33
CA VAL A 191 -13.56 -0.85 -1.80
C VAL A 191 -14.10 -1.77 -0.70
N HIS A 192 -13.62 -1.65 0.55
CA HIS A 192 -14.15 -2.44 1.67
C HIS A 192 -15.65 -2.20 1.94
N ARG A 193 -16.17 -1.01 1.62
CA ARG A 193 -17.58 -0.62 1.81
C ARG A 193 -18.51 -0.94 0.63
N VAL A 194 -18.01 -1.53 -0.45
CA VAL A 194 -18.84 -1.88 -1.62
C VAL A 194 -19.90 -2.94 -1.27
N THR A 195 -21.10 -2.79 -1.82
CA THR A 195 -22.23 -3.73 -1.66
C THR A 195 -22.99 -3.90 -2.98
N GLU A 196 -23.63 -5.05 -3.17
CA GLU A 196 -24.33 -5.43 -4.42
C GLU A 196 -25.53 -4.53 -4.75
N VAL A 197 -26.07 -3.81 -3.77
CA VAL A 197 -27.25 -2.93 -3.94
C VAL A 197 -26.91 -1.53 -4.48
N ARG A 198 -25.65 -1.25 -4.83
CA ARG A 198 -25.16 0.08 -5.22
C ARG A 198 -24.50 0.10 -6.60
N ALA A 199 -25.23 -0.32 -7.64
CA ALA A 199 -24.71 -0.43 -9.00
C ALA A 199 -24.11 0.88 -9.57
N GLY A 200 -24.83 2.01 -9.46
CA GLY A 200 -24.32 3.33 -9.91
C GLY A 200 -23.03 3.76 -9.23
N PRO A 201 -22.95 3.77 -7.88
CA PRO A 201 -21.70 4.03 -7.17
C PRO A 201 -20.54 3.09 -7.52
N ILE A 202 -20.83 1.82 -7.85
CA ILE A 202 -19.81 0.87 -8.32
C ILE A 202 -19.32 1.24 -9.71
N ALA A 203 -20.22 1.57 -10.66
CA ALA A 203 -19.81 2.05 -11.98
C ALA A 203 -18.88 3.28 -11.88
N ALA A 204 -19.26 4.25 -11.04
CA ALA A 204 -18.45 5.45 -10.78
C ALA A 204 -17.11 5.15 -10.11
N MET A 205 -17.05 4.12 -9.26
CA MET A 205 -15.79 3.65 -8.70
C MET A 205 -14.91 3.02 -9.77
N LEU A 206 -15.43 2.10 -10.60
CA LEU A 206 -14.67 1.43 -11.64
C LEU A 206 -14.03 2.43 -12.62
N GLU A 207 -14.76 3.47 -12.99
CA GLU A 207 -14.23 4.56 -13.81
C GLU A 207 -13.15 5.36 -13.05
N ARG A 208 -13.44 5.82 -11.83
CA ARG A 208 -12.51 6.63 -11.03
C ARG A 208 -11.18 5.91 -10.72
N VAL A 209 -11.20 4.59 -10.52
CA VAL A 209 -9.97 3.80 -10.30
C VAL A 209 -9.25 3.45 -11.60
N GLY A 210 -9.86 3.75 -12.75
CA GLY A 210 -9.34 3.42 -14.07
C GLY A 210 -9.36 1.92 -14.35
N ALA A 211 -10.40 1.21 -13.90
CA ALA A 211 -10.51 -0.25 -14.04
C ALA A 211 -10.57 -0.70 -15.52
N PHE A 212 -11.03 0.18 -16.41
CA PHE A 212 -11.13 -0.07 -17.85
C PHE A 212 -9.80 0.18 -18.56
N ASP A 213 -9.15 1.31 -18.29
CA ASP A 213 -7.93 1.73 -19.01
C ASP A 213 -6.64 1.11 -18.42
N ARG A 214 -6.65 0.80 -17.12
CA ARG A 214 -5.50 0.27 -16.37
C ARG A 214 -5.88 -0.97 -15.54
N PRO A 215 -6.32 -2.07 -16.20
CA PRO A 215 -6.82 -3.25 -15.52
C PRO A 215 -5.80 -3.89 -14.57
N ASP A 216 -4.51 -3.87 -14.92
CA ASP A 216 -3.44 -4.40 -14.05
C ASP A 216 -3.33 -3.62 -12.73
N ARG A 217 -3.41 -2.29 -12.79
CA ARG A 217 -3.36 -1.44 -11.58
C ARG A 217 -4.61 -1.62 -10.72
N PHE A 218 -5.77 -1.81 -11.35
CA PHE A 218 -6.98 -2.19 -10.62
C PHE A 218 -6.84 -3.55 -9.95
N GLY A 219 -6.25 -4.54 -10.63
CA GLY A 219 -5.91 -5.84 -10.05
C GLY A 219 -4.98 -5.71 -8.84
N GLN A 220 -3.98 -4.84 -8.92
CA GLN A 220 -3.07 -4.53 -7.81
C GLN A 220 -3.78 -3.85 -6.63
N LEU A 221 -4.71 -2.92 -6.87
CA LEU A 221 -5.54 -2.33 -5.82
C LEU A 221 -6.36 -3.42 -5.11
N LEU A 222 -7.02 -4.31 -5.86
CA LEU A 222 -7.80 -5.41 -5.27
C LEU A 222 -6.92 -6.40 -4.50
N MET A 223 -5.70 -6.65 -4.97
CA MET A 223 -4.72 -7.48 -4.26
C MET A 223 -4.34 -6.84 -2.92
N LEU A 224 -4.08 -5.53 -2.90
CA LEU A 224 -3.79 -4.79 -1.67
C LEU A 224 -4.96 -4.85 -0.69
N CYS A 225 -6.19 -4.57 -1.14
CA CYS A 225 -7.39 -4.64 -0.30
C CYS A 225 -7.61 -6.05 0.28
N ALA A 226 -7.28 -7.10 -0.49
CA ALA A 226 -7.35 -8.47 0.02
C ALA A 226 -6.29 -8.74 1.10
N CYS A 227 -5.08 -8.20 0.95
CA CYS A 227 -4.03 -8.30 1.98
C CYS A 227 -4.42 -7.56 3.26
N ASP A 228 -4.94 -6.33 3.12
CA ASP A 228 -5.47 -5.52 4.23
C ASP A 228 -6.56 -6.27 5.01
N TYR A 229 -7.54 -6.80 4.29
CA TYR A 229 -8.63 -7.59 4.86
C TYR A 229 -8.13 -8.80 5.66
N ARG A 230 -7.23 -9.61 5.07
CA ARG A 230 -6.70 -10.84 5.68
C ARG A 230 -5.78 -10.58 6.88
N ALA A 231 -5.18 -9.39 6.96
CA ALA A 231 -4.34 -8.99 8.08
C ALA A 231 -5.13 -8.64 9.36
N TYR A 232 -6.47 -8.55 9.28
CA TYR A 232 -7.33 -8.55 10.46
C TYR A 232 -7.52 -9.98 10.99
N ARG A 233 -7.69 -10.09 12.31
CA ARG A 233 -7.90 -11.38 12.99
C ARG A 233 -9.17 -12.03 12.45
N GLY A 234 -9.14 -13.35 12.24
CA GLY A 234 -10.27 -14.12 11.74
C GLY A 234 -10.41 -14.15 10.21
N HIS A 235 -9.65 -13.33 9.46
CA HIS A 235 -9.78 -13.24 8.01
C HIS A 235 -8.65 -13.93 7.21
N ALA A 236 -7.61 -14.45 7.86
CA ALA A 236 -6.38 -14.93 7.22
C ALA A 236 -6.58 -16.00 6.11
N ALA A 237 -7.63 -16.82 6.20
CA ALA A 237 -7.97 -17.86 5.21
C ALA A 237 -9.14 -17.48 4.29
N GLY A 238 -9.70 -16.28 4.45
CA GLY A 238 -10.89 -15.86 3.73
C GLY A 238 -10.62 -15.46 2.28
N GLU A 239 -11.55 -15.82 1.39
CA GLU A 239 -11.73 -15.07 0.17
C GLU A 239 -12.12 -13.63 0.51
N TYR A 240 -11.57 -12.67 -0.21
CA TYR A 240 -11.98 -11.27 -0.04
C TYR A 240 -13.18 -10.99 -0.95
N PRO A 241 -14.43 -10.98 -0.43
CA PRO A 241 -15.64 -11.02 -1.25
C PRO A 241 -15.79 -9.78 -2.14
N LYS A 242 -15.26 -8.64 -1.70
CA LYS A 242 -15.37 -7.38 -2.44
C LYS A 242 -14.60 -7.41 -3.76
N ALA A 243 -13.48 -8.14 -3.82
CA ALA A 243 -12.74 -8.29 -5.07
C ALA A 243 -13.50 -9.14 -6.09
N ALA A 244 -14.18 -10.21 -5.66
CA ALA A 244 -15.04 -11.01 -6.54
C ALA A 244 -16.21 -10.17 -7.08
N LEU A 245 -16.91 -9.46 -6.19
CA LEU A 245 -18.00 -8.56 -6.54
C LEU A 245 -17.56 -7.51 -7.59
N LEU A 246 -16.45 -6.82 -7.35
CA LEU A 246 -15.96 -5.79 -8.26
C LEU A 246 -15.47 -6.35 -9.61
N ARG A 247 -14.91 -7.55 -9.64
CA ARG A 247 -14.57 -8.24 -10.91
C ARG A 247 -15.83 -8.60 -11.71
N THR A 248 -16.88 -9.07 -11.04
CA THR A 248 -18.18 -9.33 -11.67
C THR A 248 -18.79 -8.04 -12.24
N ALA A 249 -18.74 -6.93 -11.50
CA ALA A 249 -19.20 -5.64 -11.99
C ALA A 249 -18.40 -5.15 -13.21
N LEU A 250 -17.07 -5.26 -13.18
CA LEU A 250 -16.21 -4.88 -14.29
C LEU A 250 -16.54 -5.69 -15.56
N SER A 251 -16.73 -7.00 -15.43
CA SER A 251 -17.12 -7.88 -16.54
C SER A 251 -18.49 -7.49 -17.12
N ALA A 252 -19.45 -7.14 -16.28
CA ALA A 252 -20.76 -6.66 -16.72
C ALA A 252 -20.67 -5.38 -17.57
N CYS A 253 -19.73 -4.49 -17.24
CA CYS A 253 -19.50 -3.24 -17.98
C CYS A 253 -18.81 -3.45 -19.33
N ALA A 254 -18.04 -4.52 -19.53
CA ALA A 254 -17.30 -4.76 -20.77
C ALA A 254 -18.22 -4.91 -22.00
N GLY A 255 -19.48 -5.31 -21.81
CA GLY A 255 -20.47 -5.41 -22.89
C GLY A 255 -21.10 -4.08 -23.33
N VAL A 256 -20.88 -2.98 -22.59
CA VAL A 256 -21.60 -1.71 -22.81
C VAL A 256 -21.02 -0.94 -24.00
N GLU A 257 -19.69 -0.89 -24.15
CA GLU A 257 -19.01 -0.14 -25.23
C GLU A 257 -19.28 -0.73 -26.62
N GLN A 258 -19.60 -2.03 -26.70
CA GLN A 258 -19.92 -2.69 -27.96
C GLN A 258 -21.33 -2.39 -28.48
N THR A 259 -22.24 -1.91 -27.62
CA THR A 259 -23.68 -1.87 -27.92
C THR A 259 -24.18 -0.48 -28.31
N HIS A 260 -23.49 0.59 -27.91
CA HIS A 260 -24.04 1.96 -27.94
C HIS A 260 -23.38 2.95 -28.91
N GLY A 261 -22.46 2.54 -29.80
CA GLY A 261 -21.62 3.52 -30.53
C GLY A 261 -20.77 4.33 -29.55
N SER A 262 -20.13 5.45 -29.94
CA SER A 262 -19.43 6.33 -28.99
C SER A 262 -20.46 7.15 -28.17
N PRO A 263 -20.87 6.71 -26.96
CA PRO A 263 -21.95 7.34 -26.21
C PRO A 263 -21.41 8.59 -25.49
N GLY A 264 -22.30 9.47 -25.06
CA GLY A 264 -21.91 10.51 -24.10
C GLY A 264 -21.41 9.90 -22.79
N ALA A 265 -20.59 10.62 -22.02
CA ALA A 265 -20.04 10.11 -20.75
C ALA A 265 -21.15 9.73 -19.74
N GLU A 266 -22.22 10.51 -19.66
CA GLU A 266 -23.37 10.23 -18.79
C GLU A 266 -24.14 8.97 -19.23
N GLU A 267 -24.39 8.83 -20.54
CA GLU A 267 -25.07 7.66 -21.10
C GLU A 267 -24.27 6.37 -20.88
N LEU A 268 -22.94 6.43 -21.09
CA LEU A 268 -22.05 5.31 -20.82
C LEU A 268 -22.09 4.91 -19.34
N GLN A 269 -22.13 5.89 -18.45
CA GLN A 269 -22.17 5.67 -17.02
C GLN A 269 -23.48 5.04 -16.55
N GLU A 270 -24.62 5.53 -17.06
CA GLU A 270 -25.94 4.93 -16.80
C GLU A 270 -26.03 3.50 -17.34
N ALA A 271 -25.54 3.26 -18.56
CA ALA A 271 -25.54 1.93 -19.15
C ALA A 271 -24.65 0.94 -18.38
N ARG A 272 -23.49 1.37 -17.89
CA ARG A 272 -22.63 0.58 -16.98
C ARG A 272 -23.34 0.27 -15.67
N ALA A 273 -24.01 1.24 -15.06
CA ALA A 273 -24.79 1.03 -13.85
C ALA A 273 -25.93 0.02 -14.05
N ALA A 274 -26.67 0.12 -15.17
CA ALA A 274 -27.73 -0.82 -15.52
C ALA A 274 -27.20 -2.24 -15.75
N ALA A 275 -26.04 -2.39 -16.41
CA ALA A 275 -25.40 -3.68 -16.63
C ALA A 275 -25.00 -4.36 -15.30
N ILE A 276 -24.41 -3.60 -14.37
CA ILE A 276 -24.06 -4.09 -13.03
C ILE A 276 -25.32 -4.50 -12.26
N ALA A 277 -26.36 -3.67 -12.27
CA ALA A 277 -27.60 -3.95 -11.56
C ALA A 277 -28.26 -5.27 -12.01
N ARG A 278 -28.21 -5.56 -13.32
CA ARG A 278 -28.73 -6.81 -13.90
C ARG A 278 -27.99 -8.03 -13.36
N VAL A 279 -26.66 -7.99 -13.33
CA VAL A 279 -25.84 -9.12 -12.85
C VAL A 279 -25.99 -9.33 -11.34
N PHE A 280 -26.14 -8.26 -10.58
CA PHE A 280 -26.39 -8.33 -9.13
C PHE A 280 -27.84 -8.64 -8.76
N ARG A 281 -28.75 -8.80 -9.74
CA ARG A 281 -30.18 -9.01 -9.51
C ARG A 281 -30.77 -7.96 -8.57
N SER A 282 -30.31 -6.71 -8.70
CA SER A 282 -30.78 -5.62 -7.84
C SER A 282 -32.18 -5.17 -8.26
N GLU A 283 -33.18 -5.47 -7.43
CA GLU A 283 -34.60 -5.12 -7.66
C GLU A 283 -34.85 -3.60 -7.72
N ARG A 284 -33.88 -2.75 -7.34
CA ARG A 284 -34.02 -1.28 -7.43
C ARG A 284 -33.98 -0.76 -8.88
N TRP A 285 -33.51 -1.57 -9.83
CA TRP A 285 -33.35 -1.21 -11.24
C TRP A 285 -34.13 -2.13 -12.19
N SER A 286 -34.99 -3.01 -11.66
CA SER A 286 -36.03 -3.64 -12.50
C SER A 286 -36.93 -2.53 -13.02
N SER A 287 -36.97 -2.36 -14.34
CA SER A 287 -37.89 -1.46 -15.01
C SER A 287 -39.31 -1.66 -14.44
N PRO A 288 -40.10 -0.59 -14.25
CA PRO A 288 -41.48 -0.76 -13.80
C PRO A 288 -42.27 -1.47 -14.90
N GLY A 289 -42.52 -2.76 -14.71
CA GLY A 289 -43.54 -3.55 -15.39
C GLY A 289 -43.28 -3.90 -16.86
N THR A 290 -43.22 -5.20 -17.12
CA THR A 290 -43.94 -5.82 -18.25
C THR A 290 -44.88 -6.85 -17.68
#